data_AF-A0A6S7ILD3-F1
#
_entry.id   AF-A0A6S7ILD3-F1
#
_cell.length_a   1.000
_cell.length_b   1.000
_cell.length_c   1.000
_cell.angle_alpha   90.00
_cell.angle_beta   90.00
_cell.angle_gamma   90.00
#
_symmetry.space_group_name_H-M   'P 1'
#
loop_
_entity.id
_entity.type
_entity.pdbx_description
1 polymer ?
#
loop_
_entity_poly.entity_id
_entity_poly.type
_entity_poly.pdbx_seq_one_letter_code
_entity_poly.pdbx_strand_id
1 'polypeptide(L)'
;MEVCCSFKSLVGGICGSDSRDRKHEVQVVPLTSCTKDIANHLASFSFFGPQNEIDLILCRAAIFKMPNSFDNMTICPQHRAKLGLGWTRGSTRCRIPAALSNHGKGSRKIWPKKDRGLGKQDSETVLQKTGVFIQAGS
;
A
#
# COMPACT_ATOMS: atom_id res chain seq x y z
N MET A 1 -9.30 -26.02 -6.18
CA MET A 1 -9.12 -25.35 -4.89
C MET A 1 -8.46 -24.01 -5.18
N GLU A 2 -9.13 -22.87 -4.94
CA GLU A 2 -8.50 -21.56 -5.11
C GLU A 2 -7.42 -21.38 -4.04
N VAL A 3 -6.15 -21.30 -4.43
CA VAL A 3 -5.06 -20.97 -3.51
C VAL A 3 -5.20 -19.50 -3.12
N CYS A 4 -5.66 -19.24 -1.89
CA CYS A 4 -5.88 -17.89 -1.37
C CYS A 4 -4.83 -17.55 -0.31
N CYS A 5 -4.22 -16.38 -0.42
CA CYS A 5 -3.33 -15.86 0.61
C CYS A 5 -4.10 -15.07 1.67
N SER A 6 -3.47 -14.81 2.82
CA SER A 6 -4.07 -14.05 3.93
C SER A 6 -4.52 -12.64 3.53
N PHE A 7 -3.93 -12.03 2.51
CA PHE A 7 -4.31 -10.68 2.07
C PHE A 7 -5.62 -10.62 1.30
N LYS A 8 -6.16 -11.75 0.80
CA LYS A 8 -7.49 -11.78 0.17
C LYS A 8 -8.59 -11.33 1.13
N SER A 9 -8.54 -11.77 2.38
CA SER A 9 -9.51 -11.35 3.41
C SER A 9 -9.24 -9.95 3.96
N LEU A 10 -7.99 -9.49 3.96
CA LEU A 10 -7.61 -8.19 4.52
C LEU A 10 -7.91 -7.01 3.58
N VAL A 11 -7.56 -7.13 2.30
CA VAL A 11 -7.70 -6.03 1.33
C VAL A 11 -8.64 -6.37 0.16
N GLY A 12 -9.21 -7.57 0.14
CA GLY A 12 -10.03 -8.06 -0.96
C GLY A 12 -9.22 -8.39 -2.22
N GLY A 13 -9.92 -8.42 -3.34
CA GLY A 13 -9.34 -8.73 -4.65
C GLY A 13 -9.11 -10.22 -4.90
N ILE A 14 -8.54 -10.52 -6.06
CA ILE A 14 -8.27 -11.88 -6.52
C ILE A 14 -6.81 -12.22 -6.21
N CYS A 15 -6.54 -13.47 -5.82
CA CYS A 15 -5.19 -13.99 -5.71
C CYS A 15 -4.72 -14.50 -7.08
N GLY A 16 -3.42 -14.38 -7.35
CA GLY A 16 -2.87 -14.82 -8.62
C GLY A 16 -1.42 -14.40 -8.79
N SER A 17 -0.98 -14.39 -10.04
CA SER A 17 0.36 -13.98 -10.43
C SER A 17 0.52 -12.45 -10.49
N ASP A 18 1.77 -11.98 -10.34
CA ASP A 18 2.09 -10.59 -10.71
C ASP A 18 1.92 -10.45 -12.22
N SER A 19 1.14 -9.46 -12.67
CA SER A 19 0.92 -9.21 -14.10
C SER A 19 2.21 -8.87 -14.86
N ARG A 20 3.28 -8.50 -14.15
CA ARG A 20 4.60 -8.23 -14.72
C ARG A 20 5.49 -9.47 -14.76
N ASP A 21 5.12 -10.54 -14.05
CA ASP A 21 5.85 -11.79 -14.06
C ASP A 21 5.44 -12.63 -15.28
N ARG A 22 6.40 -12.85 -16.18
CA ARG A 22 6.21 -13.66 -17.40
C ARG A 22 6.03 -15.14 -17.09
N LYS A 23 6.52 -15.61 -15.95
CA LYS A 23 6.39 -17.01 -15.53
C LYS A 23 5.00 -17.31 -14.96
N HIS A 24 4.20 -16.27 -14.70
CA HIS A 24 2.88 -16.37 -14.09
C HIS A 24 2.90 -17.21 -12.82
N GLU A 25 3.91 -17.02 -11.97
CA GLU A 25 4.01 -17.73 -10.71
C GLU A 25 2.82 -17.38 -9.80
N VAL A 26 2.16 -18.39 -9.26
CA VAL A 26 0.99 -18.23 -8.37
C VAL A 26 1.25 -18.75 -6.96
N GLN A 27 2.49 -19.18 -6.67
CA GLN A 27 2.83 -19.78 -5.38
C GLN A 27 2.62 -18.77 -4.25
N VAL A 28 1.76 -19.12 -3.30
CA VAL A 28 1.59 -18.38 -2.05
C VAL A 28 2.75 -18.72 -1.13
N VAL A 29 3.42 -17.69 -0.64
CA VAL A 29 4.59 -17.81 0.24
C VAL A 29 4.31 -17.17 1.60
N PRO A 30 5.03 -17.56 2.67
CA PRO A 30 4.97 -16.85 3.95
C PRO A 30 5.33 -15.37 3.78
N LEU A 31 4.68 -14.48 4.53
CA LEU A 31 5.00 -13.04 4.50
C LEU A 31 6.46 -12.78 4.92
N THR A 32 6.98 -13.61 5.82
CA THR A 32 8.38 -13.58 6.30
C THR A 32 9.40 -13.78 5.19
N SER A 33 9.02 -14.37 4.04
CA SER A 33 9.92 -14.51 2.88
C SER A 33 10.00 -13.23 2.02
N CYS A 34 9.33 -12.14 2.43
CA CYS A 34 9.36 -10.86 1.73
C CYS A 34 10.56 -10.01 2.18
N THR A 35 11.65 -10.09 1.43
CA THR A 35 12.95 -9.48 1.77
C THR A 35 13.50 -8.51 0.70
N LYS A 36 12.69 -8.08 -0.27
CA LYS A 36 13.15 -7.16 -1.31
C LYS A 36 13.51 -5.79 -0.72
N ASP A 37 14.56 -5.18 -1.26
CA ASP A 37 14.91 -3.80 -0.93
C ASP A 37 13.82 -2.82 -1.42
N ILE A 38 13.50 -1.85 -0.57
CA ILE A 38 12.45 -0.86 -0.82
C ILE A 38 13.00 0.55 -1.06
N ALA A 39 14.31 0.79 -0.86
CA ALA A 39 14.87 2.14 -0.85
C ALA A 39 14.58 2.93 -2.14
N ASN A 40 14.85 2.32 -3.30
CA ASN A 40 14.59 2.95 -4.59
C ASN A 40 13.09 3.23 -4.82
N HIS A 41 12.21 2.37 -4.29
CA HIS A 41 10.76 2.55 -4.39
C HIS A 41 10.29 3.72 -3.55
N LEU A 42 10.76 3.80 -2.30
CA LEU A 42 10.47 4.94 -1.41
C LEU A 42 10.93 6.26 -2.03
N ALA A 43 12.15 6.29 -2.57
CA ALA A 43 12.72 7.46 -3.24
C ALA A 43 11.89 7.88 -4.46
N SER A 44 11.54 6.93 -5.33
CA SER A 44 10.76 7.17 -6.56
C SER A 44 9.38 7.79 -6.31
N PHE A 45 8.79 7.53 -5.14
CA PHE A 45 7.52 8.11 -4.74
C PHE A 45 7.66 9.18 -3.65
N SER A 46 8.89 9.53 -3.24
CA SER A 46 9.21 10.56 -2.24
C SER A 46 8.40 10.42 -0.95
N PHE A 47 8.41 9.23 -0.35
CA PHE A 47 7.74 8.98 0.94
C PHE A 47 8.60 8.12 1.87
N PHE A 48 8.30 8.18 3.16
CA PHE A 48 9.09 7.54 4.22
C PHE A 48 8.20 6.80 5.22
N GLY A 49 8.84 6.00 6.07
CA GLY A 49 8.21 5.33 7.21
C GLY A 49 8.31 3.81 7.18
N PRO A 50 8.01 3.12 6.07
CA PRO A 50 8.21 1.68 5.98
C PRO A 50 9.68 1.31 6.14
N GLN A 51 9.99 0.32 6.99
CA GLN A 51 11.38 -0.08 7.27
C GLN A 51 11.89 -1.21 6.36
N ASN A 52 10.99 -2.06 5.86
CA ASN A 52 11.31 -3.20 5.01
C ASN A 52 10.10 -3.57 4.15
N GLU A 53 10.24 -4.58 3.27
CA GLU A 53 9.15 -5.01 2.37
C GLU A 53 7.88 -5.41 3.13
N ILE A 54 8.02 -6.12 4.26
CA ILE A 54 6.88 -6.54 5.11
C ILE A 54 6.15 -5.31 5.64
N ASP A 55 6.86 -4.36 6.22
CA ASP A 55 6.26 -3.14 6.78
C ASP A 55 5.58 -2.30 5.70
N LEU A 56 6.16 -2.24 4.50
CA LEU A 56 5.57 -1.57 3.34
C LEU A 56 4.24 -2.23 2.92
N ILE A 57 4.22 -3.56 2.84
CA ILE A 57 3.03 -4.33 2.48
C ILE A 57 1.93 -4.11 3.54
N LEU A 58 2.27 -4.24 4.82
CA LEU A 58 1.32 -4.09 5.93
C LEU A 58 0.75 -2.67 5.98
N CYS A 59 1.57 -1.63 5.89
CA CYS A 59 1.08 -0.26 5.95
C CYS A 59 0.17 0.08 4.77
N ARG A 60 0.42 -0.50 3.58
CA ARG A 60 -0.47 -0.36 2.41
C ARG A 60 -1.72 -1.24 2.45
N ALA A 61 -1.80 -2.14 3.43
CA ALA A 61 -3.00 -2.88 3.83
C ALA A 61 -3.70 -2.28 5.06
N ALA A 62 -3.36 -1.03 5.43
CA ALA A 62 -3.88 -0.34 6.62
C ALA A 62 -3.50 -0.97 7.98
N ILE A 63 -2.44 -1.78 8.00
CA ILE A 63 -1.88 -2.39 9.21
C ILE A 63 -0.58 -1.64 9.57
N PHE A 64 -0.66 -0.70 10.51
CA PHE A 64 0.47 0.19 10.83
C PHE A 64 1.37 -0.32 11.96
N LYS A 65 0.87 -1.29 12.75
CA LYS A 65 1.61 -2.00 13.79
C LYS A 65 1.75 -3.46 13.38
N MET A 66 2.93 -4.03 13.63
CA MET A 66 3.19 -5.43 13.31
C MET A 66 2.26 -6.33 14.13
N PRO A 67 1.44 -7.18 13.49
CA PRO A 67 0.55 -8.07 14.20
C PRO A 67 1.34 -9.24 14.81
N ASN A 68 0.94 -9.72 15.99
CA ASN A 68 1.56 -10.89 16.64
C ASN A 68 1.47 -12.15 15.77
N SER A 69 0.50 -12.22 14.86
CA SER A 69 0.29 -13.35 13.96
C SER A 69 0.99 -13.19 12.61
N PHE A 70 1.93 -12.25 12.45
CA PHE A 70 2.53 -11.97 11.15
C PHE A 70 3.28 -13.17 10.56
N ASP A 71 3.86 -14.03 11.41
CA ASP A 71 4.57 -15.25 11.01
C ASP A 71 3.65 -16.26 10.30
N ASN A 72 2.35 -16.24 10.61
CA ASN A 72 1.34 -17.11 10.01
C ASN A 72 0.69 -16.50 8.76
N MET A 73 1.02 -15.25 8.43
CA MET A 73 0.46 -14.58 7.26
C MET A 73 1.15 -15.08 5.98
N THR A 74 0.36 -15.26 4.94
CA THR A 74 0.84 -15.63 3.61
C THR A 74 0.46 -14.59 2.58
N ILE A 75 1.22 -14.50 1.50
CA ILE A 75 0.99 -13.54 0.42
C ILE A 75 1.19 -14.20 -0.94
N CYS A 76 0.29 -13.91 -1.89
CA CYS A 76 0.45 -14.33 -3.28
C CYS A 76 1.24 -13.29 -4.08
N PRO A 77 1.80 -13.65 -5.24
CA PRO A 77 2.58 -12.72 -6.06
C PRO A 77 1.79 -11.48 -6.48
N GLN A 78 0.50 -11.61 -6.78
CA GLN A 78 -0.37 -10.47 -7.12
C GLN A 78 -0.55 -9.47 -5.96
N HIS A 79 -0.84 -9.95 -4.76
CA HIS A 79 -0.99 -9.09 -3.58
C HIS A 79 0.35 -8.48 -3.17
N ARG A 80 1.45 -9.25 -3.23
CA ARG A 80 2.82 -8.75 -2.97
C ARG A 80 3.21 -7.65 -3.95
N ALA A 81 2.85 -7.79 -5.23
CA ALA A 81 3.04 -6.73 -6.21
C ALA A 81 2.20 -5.50 -5.87
N LYS A 82 0.88 -5.66 -5.69
CA LYS A 82 -0.05 -4.55 -5.43
C LYS A 82 0.25 -3.77 -4.14
N LEU A 83 0.77 -4.43 -3.11
CA LEU A 83 1.06 -3.81 -1.82
C LEU A 83 2.55 -3.44 -1.68
N GLY A 84 3.45 -4.16 -2.35
CA GLY A 84 4.89 -3.91 -2.32
C GLY A 84 5.38 -3.09 -3.52
N LEU A 85 6.42 -3.59 -4.19
CA LEU A 85 7.15 -2.87 -5.24
C LEU A 85 6.42 -2.80 -6.60
N GLY A 86 5.29 -3.47 -6.75
CA GLY A 86 4.42 -3.33 -7.93
C GLY A 86 3.38 -2.25 -7.83
N TRP A 87 3.24 -1.66 -6.65
CA TRP A 87 2.34 -0.55 -6.46
C TRP A 87 2.83 0.66 -7.24
N THR A 88 1.93 1.29 -7.98
CA THR A 88 2.17 2.56 -8.65
C THR A 88 1.10 3.57 -8.24
N ARG A 89 1.44 4.84 -8.40
CA ARG A 89 0.55 5.92 -8.01
C ARG A 89 -0.51 6.16 -9.10
N GLY A 90 -1.78 5.92 -8.77
CA GLY A 90 -2.90 6.05 -9.70
C GLY A 90 -3.43 7.48 -9.95
N SER A 91 -2.92 8.51 -9.26
CA SER A 91 -3.38 9.89 -9.42
C SER A 91 -2.23 10.90 -9.47
N THR A 92 -2.41 11.97 -10.24
CA THR A 92 -1.51 13.14 -10.29
C THR A 92 -1.93 14.26 -9.33
N ARG A 93 -3.07 14.12 -8.66
CA ARG A 93 -3.62 15.10 -7.71
C ARG A 93 -3.52 14.58 -6.28
N CYS A 94 -3.41 15.50 -5.33
CA CYS A 94 -3.44 15.16 -3.92
C CYS A 94 -4.75 14.42 -3.58
N ARG A 95 -4.69 13.40 -2.71
CA ARG A 95 -5.88 12.64 -2.28
C ARG A 95 -6.29 12.89 -0.83
N ILE A 96 -5.56 13.74 -0.10
CA ILE A 96 -5.85 14.00 1.31
C ILE A 96 -7.27 14.56 1.45
N PRO A 97 -8.11 13.97 2.32
CA PRO A 97 -9.49 14.38 2.47
C PRO A 97 -9.60 15.87 2.81
N ALA A 98 -10.63 16.55 2.28
CA ALA A 98 -10.83 17.98 2.49
C ALA A 98 -10.97 18.35 3.98
N ALA A 99 -11.38 17.39 4.83
CA ALA A 99 -11.42 17.53 6.28
C ALA A 99 -10.04 17.79 6.90
N LEU A 100 -8.96 17.38 6.24
CA LEU A 100 -7.57 17.56 6.70
C LEU A 100 -6.77 18.57 5.85
N SER A 101 -7.10 18.73 4.57
CA SER A 101 -6.26 19.48 3.62
C SER A 101 -6.80 20.85 3.21
N ASN A 102 -8.05 21.19 3.55
CA ASN A 102 -8.78 22.32 2.96
C ASN A 102 -8.84 22.32 1.41
N HIS A 103 -8.42 21.25 0.74
CA HIS A 103 -8.49 21.12 -0.72
C HIS A 103 -9.94 21.08 -1.20
N GLY A 104 -10.18 21.48 -2.45
CA GLY A 104 -11.53 21.44 -3.02
C GLY A 104 -12.52 22.42 -2.38
N LYS A 105 -12.08 23.29 -1.47
CA LYS A 105 -12.88 24.41 -0.94
C LYS A 105 -12.86 25.60 -1.90
N GLY A 106 -13.92 26.42 -1.87
CA GLY A 106 -14.10 27.58 -2.74
C GLY A 106 -14.79 27.29 -4.07
N SER A 107 -15.01 28.34 -4.87
CA SER A 107 -15.86 28.30 -6.07
C SER A 107 -15.38 27.34 -7.16
N ARG A 108 -14.06 27.10 -7.26
CA ARG A 108 -13.48 26.25 -8.32
C ARG A 108 -13.28 24.78 -7.92
N LYS A 109 -13.45 24.43 -6.64
CA LYS A 109 -13.24 23.07 -6.07
C LYS A 109 -12.01 22.33 -6.62
N ILE A 110 -10.87 23.02 -6.72
CA ILE A 110 -9.66 22.47 -7.35
C ILE A 110 -8.88 21.61 -6.35
N TRP A 111 -8.50 20.41 -6.78
CA TRP A 111 -7.47 19.63 -6.10
C TRP A 111 -6.08 19.99 -6.63
N PRO A 112 -5.13 20.32 -5.73
CA PRO A 112 -3.79 20.66 -6.16
C PRO A 112 -3.08 19.46 -6.77
N LYS A 113 -2.06 19.74 -7.60
CA LYS A 113 -1.09 18.71 -7.99
C LYS A 113 -0.43 18.17 -6.73
N LYS A 114 -0.15 16.88 -6.73
CA LYS A 114 0.65 16.26 -5.66
C LYS A 114 2.09 16.79 -5.72
N ASP A 115 2.71 16.85 -4.55
CA ASP A 115 4.12 17.26 -4.39
C ASP A 115 4.99 16.06 -4.01
N ARG A 116 4.61 15.36 -2.92
CA ARG A 116 5.29 14.16 -2.41
C ARG A 116 4.31 13.02 -2.12
N GLY A 117 4.85 11.82 -1.89
CA GLY A 117 4.05 10.68 -1.47
C GLY A 117 3.68 10.72 0.02
N LEU A 118 2.51 10.18 0.36
CA LEU A 118 2.07 10.09 1.75
C LEU A 118 2.96 9.14 2.58
N GLY A 119 3.51 9.59 3.70
CA GLY A 119 4.30 8.75 4.60
C GLY A 119 3.45 7.72 5.36
N LYS A 120 4.09 6.74 6.00
CA LYS A 120 3.41 5.71 6.83
C LYS A 120 2.57 6.34 7.95
N GLN A 121 3.18 7.23 8.75
CA GLN A 121 2.51 7.87 9.89
C GLN A 121 1.38 8.83 9.44
N ASP A 122 1.60 9.53 8.33
CA ASP A 122 0.57 10.40 7.76
C ASP A 122 -0.62 9.58 7.25
N SER A 123 -0.36 8.42 6.62
CA SER A 123 -1.40 7.48 6.18
C SER A 123 -2.22 6.95 7.35
N GLU A 124 -1.57 6.57 8.46
CA GLU A 124 -2.23 6.18 9.70
C GLU A 124 -3.09 7.32 10.26
N THR A 125 -2.53 8.53 10.31
CA THR A 125 -3.22 9.73 10.83
C THR A 125 -4.45 10.07 9.99
N VAL A 126 -4.35 9.99 8.66
CA VAL A 126 -5.49 10.22 7.76
C VAL A 126 -6.59 9.21 8.02
N LEU A 127 -6.24 7.92 8.14
CA LEU A 127 -7.21 6.87 8.46
C LEU A 127 -7.89 7.13 9.82
N GLN A 128 -7.12 7.39 10.87
CA GLN A 128 -7.65 7.62 12.21
C GLN A 128 -8.57 8.85 12.30
N LYS A 129 -8.21 9.95 11.62
CA LYS A 129 -8.97 11.20 11.69
C LYS A 129 -10.19 11.25 10.77
N THR A 130 -10.21 10.46 9.70
CA THR A 130 -11.23 10.60 8.65
C THR A 130 -11.98 9.32 8.32
N GLY A 131 -11.51 8.16 8.78
CA GLY A 131 -12.01 6.85 8.35
C GLY A 131 -11.64 6.48 6.90
N VAL A 132 -11.00 7.38 6.16
CA VAL A 132 -10.59 7.14 4.77
C VAL A 132 -9.15 6.63 4.74
N PHE A 133 -8.95 5.43 4.20
CA PHE A 133 -7.61 4.90 4.01
C PHE A 133 -6.98 5.42 2.72
N ILE A 134 -5.79 6.03 2.85
CA ILE A 134 -4.95 6.41 1.72
C ILE A 134 -3.61 5.69 1.87
N GLN A 135 -3.29 4.85 0.90
CA GLN A 135 -2.07 4.06 0.90
C GLN A 135 -0.80 4.94 0.94
N ALA A 136 0.20 4.47 1.69
CA ALA A 136 1.52 5.11 1.71
C ALA A 136 2.15 5.17 0.30
N GLY A 137 2.73 6.32 -0.03
CA GLY A 137 3.27 6.68 -1.33
C GLY A 137 2.27 7.36 -2.27
N SER A 138 0.97 7.40 -1.93
CA SER A 138 -0.07 8.08 -2.72
C SER A 138 0.24 9.54 -3.00
#